data_AF-X1IM97-F1
#
_entry.id   AF-X1IM97-F1
#
_cell.length_a   1.000
_cell.length_b   1.000
_cell.length_c   1.000
_cell.angle_alpha   90.00
_cell.angle_beta   90.00
_cell.angle_gamma   90.00
#
_symmetry.space_group_name_H-M   'P 1'
#
loop_
_entity.id
_entity.type
_entity.pdbx_description
1 polymer ?
#
loop_
_entity_poly.entity_id
_entity_poly.type
_entity_poly.pdbx_seq_one_letter_code
_entity_poly.pdbx_strand_id
1 'polypeptide(L)'
;AKNSNISWLTGGMENRIVFVSEEGAVKLIVLKDKILVLTNNIEAERVIKEEGLDKEDFQFIVNQWYERDLLDGLIKKYRLGGDCYFPEVNNLQEEIKQLRFSLLPEEIERYRSLGRETAKIMTDVCRAIKSGDTENEVKGRLSQKLWSKNIHPHLILVGSDERLFDYRHPIAKDKEIKKYVMVVTCAEKYGLIVNLTRFVHFGEIAEELMDKLRAVAKVNASFITNTRPGKKVADIFQEGIRTYGEISYPGEWKLHHQGGATGYEVRDYIATS
;
A
#
# COMPACT_ATOMS: atom_id res chain seq x y z
N ALA A 1 -11.97 -1.26 13.35
CA ALA A 1 -11.95 -2.10 12.13
C ALA A 1 -11.07 -1.41 11.11
N LYS A 2 -10.22 -2.18 10.42
CA LYS A 2 -9.18 -1.61 9.56
C LYS A 2 -9.76 -1.06 8.27
N ASN A 3 -9.23 0.08 7.82
CA ASN A 3 -9.63 0.70 6.57
C ASN A 3 -9.44 -0.25 5.38
N SER A 4 -8.34 -1.00 5.36
CA SER A 4 -8.05 -1.97 4.28
C SER A 4 -9.18 -2.99 4.08
N ASN A 5 -9.71 -3.55 5.17
CA ASN A 5 -10.79 -4.54 5.11
C ASN A 5 -12.14 -3.90 4.80
N ILE A 6 -12.41 -2.71 5.34
CA ILE A 6 -13.65 -1.97 5.04
C ILE A 6 -13.67 -1.55 3.58
N SER A 7 -12.58 -0.99 3.07
CA SER A 7 -12.45 -0.58 1.67
C SER A 7 -12.54 -1.79 0.74
N TRP A 8 -11.97 -2.94 1.10
CA TRP A 8 -12.17 -4.19 0.37
C TRP A 8 -13.65 -4.61 0.32
N LEU A 9 -14.30 -4.73 1.48
CA LEU A 9 -15.67 -5.24 1.58
C LEU A 9 -16.72 -4.34 0.92
N THR A 10 -16.46 -3.03 0.91
CA THR A 10 -17.39 -2.02 0.38
C THR A 10 -17.06 -1.60 -1.05
N GLY A 11 -15.96 -2.11 -1.61
CA GLY A 11 -15.52 -1.73 -2.94
C GLY A 11 -14.99 -0.29 -3.01
N GLY A 12 -14.23 0.15 -2.01
CA GLY A 12 -13.40 1.35 -2.10
C GLY A 12 -13.76 2.48 -1.15
N MET A 13 -14.68 2.26 -0.20
CA MET A 13 -15.04 3.25 0.82
C MET A 13 -13.81 3.74 1.57
N GLU A 14 -13.75 5.04 1.83
CA GLU A 14 -12.75 5.65 2.70
C GLU A 14 -13.32 5.75 4.12
N ASN A 15 -12.81 4.90 5.02
CA ASN A 15 -13.28 4.91 6.41
C ASN A 15 -12.62 6.02 7.24
N ARG A 16 -11.42 6.46 6.85
CA ARG A 16 -10.57 7.31 7.68
C ARG A 16 -10.91 8.77 7.50
N ILE A 17 -11.20 9.44 8.61
CA ILE A 17 -11.18 10.91 8.68
C ILE A 17 -9.73 11.38 8.87
N VAL A 18 -9.00 10.73 9.79
CA VAL A 18 -7.57 10.93 10.00
C VAL A 18 -6.84 9.97 9.07
N PHE A 19 -6.34 10.46 7.94
CA PHE A 19 -5.79 9.61 6.86
C PHE A 19 -4.65 8.66 7.29
N VAL A 20 -3.90 9.01 8.34
CA VAL A 20 -2.81 8.17 8.89
C VAL A 20 -3.28 7.05 9.82
N SER A 21 -4.56 7.06 10.21
CA SER A 21 -5.13 6.04 11.09
C SER A 21 -5.37 4.75 10.31
N GLU A 22 -5.15 3.59 10.94
CA GLU A 22 -5.58 2.31 10.38
C GLU A 22 -7.10 2.10 10.51
N GLU A 23 -7.74 2.82 11.43
CA GLU A 23 -9.17 2.73 11.73
C GLU A 23 -9.91 4.03 11.43
N GLY A 24 -11.23 3.97 11.34
CA GLY A 24 -12.04 5.10 10.94
C GLY A 24 -13.40 5.19 11.63
N ALA A 25 -14.29 5.97 11.02
CA ALA A 25 -15.60 6.34 11.55
C ALA A 25 -16.61 5.17 11.65
N VAL A 26 -16.37 4.11 10.88
CA VAL A 26 -17.28 2.98 10.71
C VAL A 26 -16.63 1.69 11.17
N LYS A 27 -17.42 0.84 11.83
CA LYS A 27 -17.13 -0.57 12.04
C LYS A 27 -18.19 -1.40 11.32
N LEU A 28 -17.76 -2.38 10.53
CA LEU A 28 -18.66 -3.32 9.87
C LEU A 28 -18.70 -4.63 10.66
N ILE A 29 -19.90 -5.05 11.07
CA ILE A 29 -20.12 -6.33 11.73
C ILE A 29 -20.81 -7.25 10.73
N VAL A 30 -20.06 -8.17 10.15
CA VAL A 30 -20.53 -9.12 9.15
C VAL A 30 -21.19 -10.30 9.85
N LEU A 31 -22.50 -10.48 9.66
CA LEU A 31 -23.28 -11.61 10.15
C LEU A 31 -23.66 -12.52 8.96
N LYS A 32 -24.35 -13.64 9.24
CA LYS A 32 -24.71 -14.62 8.19
C LYS A 32 -25.74 -14.08 7.18
N ASP A 33 -26.60 -13.18 7.63
CA ASP A 33 -27.79 -12.69 6.93
C ASP A 33 -27.74 -11.20 6.61
N LYS A 34 -26.77 -10.46 7.15
CA LYS A 34 -26.67 -9.00 7.04
C LYS A 34 -25.32 -8.45 7.49
N ILE A 35 -25.07 -7.19 7.20
CA ILE A 35 -23.93 -6.42 7.70
C ILE A 35 -24.47 -5.28 8.57
N LEU A 36 -24.01 -5.19 9.81
CA LEU A 36 -24.33 -4.03 10.65
C LEU A 36 -23.27 -2.95 10.45
N VAL A 37 -23.70 -1.72 10.18
CA VAL A 37 -22.85 -0.54 10.05
C VAL A 37 -22.91 0.22 11.36
N LEU A 38 -21.91 0.02 12.21
CA LEU A 38 -21.78 0.75 13.46
C LEU A 38 -21.00 2.05 13.23
N THR A 39 -21.66 3.17 13.43
CA THR A 39 -21.07 4.52 13.34
C THR A 39 -21.74 5.45 14.35
N ASN A 40 -21.41 6.73 14.33
CA ASN A 40 -22.00 7.72 15.23
C ASN A 40 -22.92 8.70 14.48
N ASN A 41 -23.69 9.48 15.23
CA ASN A 41 -24.68 10.41 14.71
C ASN A 41 -24.10 11.55 13.87
N ILE A 42 -22.82 11.89 14.02
CA ILE A 42 -22.17 12.94 13.22
C ILE A 42 -21.63 12.41 11.88
N GLU A 43 -21.39 11.10 11.77
CA GLU A 43 -20.88 10.45 10.55
C GLU A 43 -21.97 9.73 9.75
N ALA A 44 -23.07 9.31 10.39
CA ALA A 44 -24.08 8.45 9.77
C ALA A 44 -24.62 9.00 8.45
N GLU A 45 -25.00 10.28 8.41
CA GLU A 45 -25.56 10.90 7.20
C GLU A 45 -24.54 10.93 6.05
N ARG A 46 -23.28 11.27 6.35
CA ARG A 46 -22.18 11.28 5.38
C ARG A 46 -21.94 9.89 4.81
N VAL A 47 -21.82 8.89 5.68
CA VAL A 47 -21.58 7.49 5.29
C VAL A 47 -22.70 6.96 4.39
N ILE A 48 -23.97 7.27 4.70
CA ILE A 48 -25.11 6.87 3.87
C ILE A 48 -25.04 7.54 2.49
N LYS A 49 -24.88 8.87 2.45
CA LYS A 49 -25.01 9.64 1.21
C LYS A 49 -23.80 9.56 0.28
N GLU A 50 -22.59 9.50 0.85
CA GLU A 50 -21.34 9.57 0.07
C GLU A 50 -20.78 8.18 -0.26
N GLU A 51 -20.94 7.20 0.65
CA GLU A 51 -20.33 5.87 0.49
C GLU A 51 -21.30 4.82 -0.09
N GLY A 52 -22.58 5.15 -0.24
CA GLY A 52 -23.57 4.26 -0.88
C GLY A 52 -23.81 2.94 -0.13
N LEU A 53 -23.75 3.00 1.21
CA LEU A 53 -24.05 1.88 2.10
C LEU A 53 -25.55 1.70 2.41
N ASP A 54 -26.44 2.31 1.63
CA ASP A 54 -27.89 2.21 1.76
C ASP A 54 -28.51 0.96 1.09
N LYS A 55 -27.69 -0.04 0.77
CA LYS A 55 -28.13 -1.32 0.19
C LYS A 55 -28.85 -2.17 1.24
N GLU A 56 -29.77 -3.04 0.81
CA GLU A 56 -30.63 -3.86 1.68
C GLU A 56 -29.85 -4.68 2.74
N ASP A 57 -28.61 -5.08 2.42
CA ASP A 57 -27.77 -5.89 3.32
C ASP A 57 -27.14 -5.09 4.47
N PHE A 58 -27.10 -3.75 4.40
CA PHE A 58 -26.45 -2.89 5.38
C PHE A 58 -27.46 -2.27 6.36
N GLN A 59 -27.35 -2.60 7.64
CA GLN A 59 -28.22 -2.07 8.70
C GLN A 59 -27.45 -1.16 9.65
N PHE A 60 -27.83 0.11 9.70
CA PHE A 60 -27.13 1.11 10.52
C PHE A 60 -27.47 0.98 12.00
N ILE A 61 -26.42 1.03 12.83
CA ILE A 61 -26.48 1.21 14.27
C ILE A 61 -25.75 2.52 14.56
N VAL A 62 -26.51 3.54 14.93
CA VAL A 62 -25.99 4.91 15.11
C VAL A 62 -25.91 5.21 16.60
N ASN A 63 -24.67 5.33 17.10
CA ASN A 63 -24.40 5.77 18.47
C ASN A 63 -24.46 7.30 18.54
N GLN A 64 -24.79 7.85 19.71
CA GLN A 64 -24.42 9.24 19.98
C GLN A 64 -22.91 9.30 20.28
N TRP A 65 -22.17 10.18 19.61
CA TRP A 65 -20.71 10.26 19.77
C TRP A 65 -20.27 10.56 21.22
N TYR A 66 -21.14 11.18 22.02
CA TYR A 66 -20.93 11.52 23.42
C TYR A 66 -21.37 10.41 24.40
N GLU A 67 -21.83 9.26 23.90
CA GLU A 67 -22.21 8.09 24.69
C GLU A 67 -21.19 6.96 24.55
N ARG A 68 -21.33 5.92 25.36
CA ARG A 68 -20.50 4.72 25.25
C ARG A 68 -20.80 3.99 23.94
N ASP A 69 -19.76 3.49 23.29
CA ASP A 69 -19.88 2.71 22.06
C ASP A 69 -20.73 1.43 22.30
N LEU A 70 -21.77 1.22 21.48
CA LEU A 70 -22.62 0.04 21.50
C LEU A 70 -21.91 -1.26 21.07
N LEU A 71 -20.65 -1.18 20.61
CA LEU A 71 -19.84 -2.34 20.22
C LEU A 71 -19.78 -3.41 21.32
N ASP A 72 -19.65 -3.03 22.59
CA ASP A 72 -19.58 -3.97 23.72
C ASP A 72 -20.83 -4.87 23.79
N GLY A 73 -22.00 -4.28 23.51
CA GLY A 73 -23.27 -5.02 23.46
C GLY A 73 -23.32 -6.00 22.29
N LEU A 74 -22.77 -5.61 21.13
CA LEU A 74 -22.70 -6.47 19.94
C LEU A 74 -21.71 -7.63 20.13
N ILE A 75 -20.55 -7.38 20.73
CA ILE A 75 -19.54 -8.41 21.05
C ILE A 75 -20.17 -9.50 21.93
N LYS A 76 -20.84 -9.09 23.01
CA LYS A 76 -21.53 -10.01 23.92
C LYS A 76 -22.66 -10.79 23.26
N LYS A 77 -23.36 -10.17 22.30
CA LYS A 77 -24.51 -10.77 21.61
C LYS A 77 -24.09 -11.80 20.55
N TYR A 78 -23.04 -11.55 19.79
CA TYR A 78 -22.79 -12.27 18.53
C TYR A 78 -21.52 -13.14 18.47
N ARG A 79 -20.71 -13.25 19.54
CA ARG A 79 -19.42 -13.98 19.53
C ARG A 79 -18.59 -13.65 18.28
N LEU A 80 -18.10 -12.42 18.24
CA LEU A 80 -17.42 -11.86 17.08
C LEU A 80 -15.93 -12.26 17.02
N GLY A 81 -15.40 -12.26 15.80
CA GLY A 81 -13.96 -12.09 15.56
C GLY A 81 -13.70 -10.73 14.93
N GLY A 82 -12.46 -10.24 15.02
CA GLY A 82 -12.11 -8.88 14.60
C GLY A 82 -10.74 -8.80 13.94
N ASP A 83 -10.55 -7.75 13.14
CA ASP A 83 -9.30 -7.38 12.48
C ASP A 83 -8.49 -6.32 13.24
N CYS A 84 -9.03 -5.87 14.38
CA CYS A 84 -8.42 -4.97 15.34
C CYS A 84 -8.43 -5.62 16.72
N TYR A 85 -7.56 -5.15 17.60
CA TYR A 85 -7.54 -5.62 18.97
C TYR A 85 -8.75 -5.09 19.74
N PHE A 86 -9.64 -5.99 20.16
CA PHE A 86 -10.69 -5.72 21.14
C PHE A 86 -10.63 -6.77 22.25
N PRO A 87 -10.75 -6.38 23.52
CA PRO A 87 -10.94 -7.35 24.60
C PRO A 87 -12.13 -8.27 24.29
N GLU A 88 -12.00 -9.55 24.61
CA GLU A 88 -13.06 -10.57 24.44
C GLU A 88 -13.44 -10.90 22.97
N VAL A 89 -12.73 -10.35 21.98
CA VAL A 89 -12.91 -10.65 20.56
C VAL A 89 -11.74 -11.47 20.06
N ASN A 90 -12.03 -12.55 19.33
CA ASN A 90 -10.98 -13.36 18.71
C ASN A 90 -10.30 -12.55 17.58
N ASN A 91 -8.98 -12.45 17.61
CA ASN A 91 -8.23 -11.83 16.53
C ASN A 91 -8.25 -12.74 15.29
N LEU A 92 -8.86 -12.28 14.21
CA LEU A 92 -8.96 -12.95 12.91
C LEU A 92 -8.26 -12.16 11.80
N GLN A 93 -7.32 -11.28 12.15
CA GLN A 93 -6.65 -10.40 11.20
C GLN A 93 -5.99 -11.17 10.06
N GLU A 94 -5.32 -12.29 10.34
CA GLU A 94 -4.63 -13.08 9.31
C GLU A 94 -5.60 -13.85 8.40
N GLU A 95 -6.69 -14.37 8.95
CA GLU A 95 -7.74 -15.06 8.20
C GLU A 95 -8.46 -14.09 7.25
N ILE A 96 -8.85 -12.91 7.75
CA ILE A 96 -9.52 -11.88 6.94
C ILE A 96 -8.60 -11.39 5.82
N LYS A 97 -7.33 -11.15 6.14
CA LYS A 97 -6.29 -10.72 5.20
C LYS A 97 -6.09 -11.72 4.05
N GLN A 98 -6.16 -13.03 4.30
CA GLN A 98 -6.07 -14.04 3.23
C GLN A 98 -7.25 -13.99 2.25
N LEU A 99 -8.45 -13.59 2.69
CA LEU A 99 -9.63 -13.50 1.82
C LEU A 99 -9.45 -12.46 0.69
N ARG A 100 -8.61 -11.46 0.91
CA ARG A 100 -8.37 -10.33 0.00
C ARG A 100 -7.09 -10.45 -0.82
N PHE A 101 -6.45 -11.61 -0.85
CA PHE A 101 -5.27 -11.86 -1.70
C PHE A 101 -5.60 -11.96 -3.19
N SER A 102 -6.82 -12.36 -3.53
CA SER A 102 -7.27 -12.48 -4.92
C SER A 102 -8.16 -11.30 -5.26
N LEU A 103 -7.69 -10.43 -6.14
CA LEU A 103 -8.49 -9.31 -6.65
C LEU A 103 -9.54 -9.78 -7.64
N LEU A 104 -10.76 -9.27 -7.51
CA LEU A 104 -11.86 -9.39 -8.44
C LEU A 104 -11.58 -8.60 -9.74
N PRO A 105 -12.26 -8.92 -10.87
CA PRO A 105 -12.06 -8.23 -12.14
C PRO A 105 -12.12 -6.69 -12.05
N GLU A 106 -13.11 -6.16 -11.34
CA GLU A 106 -13.31 -4.73 -11.12
C GLU A 106 -12.21 -4.11 -10.25
N GLU A 107 -11.68 -4.86 -9.28
CA GLU A 107 -10.54 -4.44 -8.47
C GLU A 107 -9.28 -4.38 -9.32
N ILE A 108 -9.07 -5.35 -10.22
CA ILE A 108 -7.95 -5.36 -11.17
C ILE A 108 -8.03 -4.15 -12.11
N GLU A 109 -9.21 -3.78 -12.59
CA GLU A 109 -9.39 -2.60 -13.44
C GLU A 109 -9.01 -1.31 -12.71
N ARG A 110 -9.49 -1.13 -11.48
CA ARG A 110 -9.11 0.00 -10.61
C ARG A 110 -7.61 0.01 -10.33
N TYR A 111 -7.03 -1.14 -10.00
CA TYR A 111 -5.60 -1.31 -9.73
C TYR A 111 -4.75 -0.92 -10.93
N ARG A 112 -5.12 -1.36 -12.14
CA ARG A 112 -4.45 -0.98 -13.39
C ARG A 112 -4.58 0.51 -13.68
N SER A 113 -5.75 1.09 -13.44
CA SER A 113 -5.98 2.53 -13.63
C SER A 113 -5.11 3.36 -12.67
N LEU A 114 -5.10 3.00 -11.38
CA LEU A 114 -4.24 3.60 -10.37
C LEU A 114 -2.76 3.46 -10.74
N GLY A 115 -2.33 2.26 -11.15
CA GLY A 115 -0.95 2.02 -11.58
C GLY A 115 -0.53 2.92 -12.75
N ARG A 116 -1.39 3.09 -13.76
CA ARG A 116 -1.13 3.99 -14.89
C ARG A 116 -1.03 5.45 -14.47
N GLU A 117 -1.97 5.93 -13.65
CA GLU A 117 -1.99 7.34 -13.21
C GLU A 117 -0.80 7.65 -12.31
N THR A 118 -0.49 6.78 -11.34
CA THR A 118 0.69 6.92 -10.47
C THR A 118 1.99 6.88 -11.27
N ALA A 119 2.12 6.00 -12.26
CA ALA A 119 3.29 5.93 -13.13
C ALA A 119 3.48 7.21 -13.97
N LYS A 120 2.39 7.78 -14.47
CA LYS A 120 2.40 9.07 -15.18
C LYS A 120 2.87 10.19 -14.26
N ILE A 121 2.26 10.33 -13.07
CA ILE A 121 2.64 11.34 -12.07
C ILE A 121 4.11 11.22 -11.69
N MET A 122 4.57 10.00 -11.37
CA MET A 122 5.97 9.74 -11.01
C MET A 122 6.91 10.13 -12.16
N THR A 123 6.56 9.77 -13.40
CA THR A 123 7.38 10.09 -14.58
C THR A 123 7.48 11.60 -14.78
N ASP A 124 6.38 12.33 -14.65
CA ASP A 124 6.36 13.79 -14.79
C ASP A 124 7.21 14.46 -13.70
N VAL A 125 7.14 13.98 -12.45
CA VAL A 125 8.00 14.47 -11.36
C VAL A 125 9.46 14.18 -11.65
N CYS A 126 9.80 12.93 -11.95
CA CYS A 126 11.18 12.51 -12.24
C CYS A 126 11.80 13.30 -13.40
N ARG A 127 11.04 13.58 -14.46
CA ARG A 127 11.51 14.40 -15.59
C ARG A 127 11.70 15.87 -15.27
N ALA A 128 11.03 16.37 -14.23
CA ALA A 128 11.13 17.76 -13.79
C ALA A 128 12.21 17.99 -12.72
N ILE A 129 12.87 16.94 -12.23
CA ILE A 129 13.97 17.07 -11.26
C ILE A 129 15.15 17.74 -11.96
N LYS A 130 15.74 18.73 -11.29
CA LYS A 130 16.98 19.40 -11.71
C LYS A 130 18.07 19.15 -10.68
N SER A 131 19.33 19.18 -11.12
CA SER A 131 20.45 19.30 -10.19
C SER A 131 20.29 20.59 -9.38
N GLY A 132 20.49 20.51 -8.06
CA GLY A 132 20.26 21.61 -7.11
C GLY A 132 18.89 21.56 -6.44
N ASP A 133 17.90 20.84 -6.99
CA ASP A 133 16.66 20.58 -6.25
C ASP A 133 17.00 19.77 -4.99
N THR A 134 16.31 20.04 -3.89
CA THR A 134 16.38 19.23 -2.68
C THR A 134 15.48 18.00 -2.78
N GLU A 135 15.83 16.94 -2.04
CA GLU A 135 15.00 15.74 -1.96
C GLU A 135 13.58 16.06 -1.42
N ASN A 136 13.48 17.01 -0.48
CA ASN A 136 12.21 17.47 0.06
C ASN A 136 11.35 18.20 -0.98
N GLU A 137 11.93 18.99 -1.89
CA GLU A 137 11.18 19.60 -3.01
C GLU A 137 10.66 18.56 -3.99
N VAL A 138 11.41 17.49 -4.25
CA VAL A 138 10.93 16.36 -5.06
C VAL A 138 9.76 15.65 -4.34
N LYS A 139 9.90 15.36 -3.05
CA LYS A 139 8.84 14.77 -2.21
C LYS A 139 7.58 15.63 -2.23
N GLY A 140 7.73 16.94 -2.08
CA GLY A 140 6.63 17.91 -2.08
C GLY A 140 5.87 17.92 -3.42
N ARG A 141 6.59 18.00 -4.54
CA ARG A 141 5.98 17.95 -5.90
C ARG A 141 5.24 16.65 -6.16
N LEU A 142 5.79 15.51 -5.74
CA LEU A 142 5.11 14.21 -5.87
C LEU A 142 3.84 14.16 -5.02
N SER A 143 3.95 14.54 -3.74
CA SER A 143 2.82 14.58 -2.81
C SER A 143 1.68 15.44 -3.36
N GLN A 144 1.98 16.67 -3.79
CA GLN A 144 0.99 17.60 -4.34
C GLN A 144 0.23 16.98 -5.53
N LYS A 145 0.95 16.37 -6.48
CA LYS A 145 0.33 15.76 -7.67
C LYS A 145 -0.54 14.56 -7.31
N LEU A 146 -0.09 13.68 -6.42
CA LEU A 146 -0.88 12.53 -5.95
C LEU A 146 -2.16 13.00 -5.26
N TRP A 147 -2.06 13.90 -4.28
CA TRP A 147 -3.21 14.44 -3.56
C TRP A 147 -4.20 15.17 -4.48
N SER A 148 -3.72 15.91 -5.49
CA SER A 148 -4.59 16.57 -6.48
C SER A 148 -5.45 15.60 -7.31
N LYS A 149 -5.13 14.30 -7.29
CA LYS A 149 -5.87 13.22 -7.95
C LYS A 149 -6.64 12.33 -6.99
N ASN A 150 -6.73 12.73 -5.71
CA ASN A 150 -7.23 11.89 -4.62
C ASN A 150 -6.52 10.52 -4.59
N ILE A 151 -5.18 10.54 -4.71
CA ILE A 151 -4.30 9.40 -4.53
C ILE A 151 -3.48 9.68 -3.27
N HIS A 152 -3.61 8.83 -2.25
CA HIS A 152 -3.00 9.07 -0.94
C HIS A 152 -1.62 8.41 -0.88
N PRO A 153 -0.53 9.16 -0.65
CA PRO A 153 0.79 8.58 -0.47
C PRO A 153 0.94 8.01 0.95
N HIS A 154 0.95 6.67 1.06
CA HIS A 154 1.37 5.97 2.28
C HIS A 154 2.85 6.15 2.56
N LEU A 155 3.63 6.25 1.49
CA LEU A 155 5.06 6.37 1.54
C LEU A 155 5.52 7.27 0.40
N ILE A 156 6.42 8.20 0.69
CA ILE A 156 7.30 8.81 -0.30
C ILE A 156 8.71 8.79 0.26
N LEU A 157 9.63 8.14 -0.45
CA LEU A 157 11.06 8.18 -0.17
C LEU A 157 11.77 8.90 -1.30
N VAL A 158 12.70 9.78 -0.93
CA VAL A 158 13.60 10.42 -1.88
C VAL A 158 14.99 10.39 -1.27
N GLY A 159 15.93 9.80 -2.00
CA GLY A 159 17.33 9.76 -1.62
C GLY A 159 18.20 10.13 -2.81
N SER A 160 19.37 10.69 -2.55
CA SER A 160 20.26 11.15 -3.61
C SER A 160 21.73 10.86 -3.34
N ASP A 161 22.47 10.69 -4.44
CA ASP A 161 23.91 10.58 -4.51
C ASP A 161 24.47 9.51 -3.57
N GLU A 162 25.41 9.85 -2.69
CA GLU A 162 26.06 8.92 -1.76
C GLU A 162 25.05 8.14 -0.89
N ARG A 163 23.94 8.78 -0.52
CA ARG A 163 22.93 8.19 0.38
C ARG A 163 22.24 6.97 -0.23
N LEU A 164 22.23 6.85 -1.56
CA LEU A 164 21.65 5.70 -2.25
C LEU A 164 22.50 4.43 -2.11
N PHE A 165 23.77 4.58 -1.74
CA PHE A 165 24.66 3.46 -1.44
C PHE A 165 24.63 3.09 0.04
N ASP A 166 24.33 4.06 0.91
CA ASP A 166 24.32 3.86 2.37
C ASP A 166 23.00 3.29 2.90
N TYR A 167 21.86 3.64 2.29
CA TYR A 167 20.55 3.33 2.85
C TYR A 167 19.57 2.74 1.82
N ARG A 168 18.86 1.68 2.23
CA ARG A 168 17.77 1.07 1.42
C ARG A 168 16.45 1.85 1.49
N HIS A 169 16.23 2.58 2.59
CA HIS A 169 15.07 3.44 2.79
C HIS A 169 15.48 4.90 3.06
N PRO A 170 16.02 5.63 2.07
CA PRO A 170 16.43 7.01 2.27
C PRO A 170 15.21 7.92 2.41
N ILE A 171 14.96 8.36 3.65
CA ILE A 171 13.96 9.40 3.94
C ILE A 171 14.50 10.74 3.41
N ALA A 172 13.63 11.49 2.71
CA ALA A 172 13.98 12.78 2.13
C ALA A 172 14.51 13.78 3.17
N LYS A 173 15.52 14.56 2.77
CA LYS A 173 16.16 15.63 3.54
C LYS A 173 16.22 16.93 2.73
N ASP A 174 16.64 18.03 3.36
CA ASP A 174 16.99 19.28 2.67
C ASP A 174 18.37 19.20 1.99
N LYS A 175 18.74 18.01 1.48
CA LYS A 175 19.97 17.77 0.75
C LYS A 175 19.72 18.07 -0.73
N GLU A 176 20.58 18.87 -1.33
CA GLU A 176 20.60 19.09 -2.77
C GLU A 176 21.02 17.82 -3.54
N ILE A 177 20.29 17.56 -4.61
CA ILE A 177 20.54 16.47 -5.56
C ILE A 177 21.60 16.93 -6.55
N LYS A 178 22.68 16.15 -6.71
CA LYS A 178 23.76 16.48 -7.65
C LYS A 178 23.69 15.67 -8.94
N LYS A 179 23.63 14.34 -8.85
CA LYS A 179 23.75 13.45 -10.02
C LYS A 179 22.72 12.34 -10.03
N TYR A 180 22.48 11.66 -8.91
CA TYR A 180 21.68 10.43 -8.89
C TYR A 180 20.59 10.53 -7.84
N VAL A 181 19.35 10.22 -8.18
CA VAL A 181 18.22 10.29 -7.24
C VAL A 181 17.30 9.09 -7.41
N MET A 182 16.83 8.55 -6.29
CA MET A 182 15.77 7.56 -6.21
C MET A 182 14.50 8.21 -5.68
N VAL A 183 13.37 7.92 -6.32
CA VAL A 183 12.04 8.35 -5.89
C VAL A 183 11.16 7.11 -5.74
N VAL A 184 10.57 6.92 -4.57
CA VAL A 184 9.71 5.78 -4.23
C VAL A 184 8.37 6.30 -3.76
N THR A 185 7.28 5.62 -4.15
CA THR A 185 5.97 5.83 -3.52
C THR A 185 5.17 4.55 -3.35
N CYS A 186 4.40 4.50 -2.26
CA CYS A 186 3.25 3.61 -2.08
C CYS A 186 2.01 4.49 -2.19
N ALA A 187 1.25 4.34 -3.26
CA ALA A 187 0.15 5.23 -3.62
C ALA A 187 -1.19 4.49 -3.55
N GLU A 188 -2.09 4.96 -2.70
CA GLU A 188 -3.41 4.37 -2.44
C GLU A 188 -4.52 5.13 -3.18
N LYS A 189 -5.48 4.38 -3.75
CA LYS A 189 -6.79 4.92 -4.10
C LYS A 189 -7.83 3.79 -4.10
N TYR A 190 -9.02 4.07 -3.57
CA TYR A 190 -10.10 3.08 -3.41
C TYR A 190 -9.67 1.88 -2.56
N GLY A 191 -8.85 2.12 -1.53
CA GLY A 191 -8.24 1.10 -0.69
C GLY A 191 -7.05 0.37 -1.31
N LEU A 192 -6.91 0.37 -2.63
CA LEU A 192 -5.86 -0.34 -3.35
C LEU A 192 -4.55 0.44 -3.41
N ILE A 193 -3.41 -0.25 -3.23
CA ILE A 193 -2.08 0.37 -3.13
C ILE A 193 -1.15 -0.12 -4.25
N VAL A 194 -0.60 0.82 -5.03
CA VAL A 194 0.46 0.53 -6.01
C VAL A 194 1.81 1.03 -5.50
N ASN A 195 2.85 0.22 -5.70
CA ASN A 195 4.22 0.52 -5.26
C ASN A 195 5.13 0.80 -6.45
N LEU A 196 5.87 1.90 -6.43
CA LEU A 196 6.70 2.32 -7.55
C LEU A 196 8.02 2.93 -7.08
N THR A 197 9.12 2.48 -7.69
CA THR A 197 10.45 3.08 -7.55
C THR A 197 10.96 3.52 -8.93
N ARG A 198 11.55 4.71 -8.99
CA ARG A 198 12.26 5.23 -10.16
C ARG A 198 13.58 5.85 -9.75
N PHE A 199 14.51 5.84 -10.69
CA PHE A 199 15.81 6.49 -10.56
C PHE A 199 16.00 7.52 -11.67
N VAL A 200 16.66 8.62 -11.37
CA VAL A 200 17.07 9.64 -12.34
C VAL A 200 18.57 9.87 -12.17
N HIS A 201 19.30 9.92 -13.28
CA HIS A 201 20.73 10.23 -13.30
C HIS A 201 21.00 11.38 -14.27
N PHE A 202 21.80 12.36 -13.85
CA PHE A 202 22.22 13.49 -14.67
C PHE A 202 23.60 13.22 -15.30
N GLY A 203 23.67 13.33 -16.63
CA GLY A 203 24.89 13.06 -17.38
C GLY A 203 25.17 11.56 -17.57
N GLU A 204 26.40 11.26 -17.97
CA GLU A 204 26.84 9.89 -18.25
C GLU A 204 26.82 9.02 -16.99
N ILE A 205 26.26 7.81 -17.12
CA ILE A 205 26.19 6.83 -16.02
C ILE A 205 27.50 6.05 -16.01
N ALA A 206 28.18 6.03 -14.87
CA ALA A 206 29.39 5.23 -14.68
C ALA A 206 29.10 3.74 -14.96
N GLU A 207 30.05 3.04 -15.60
CA GLU A 207 29.88 1.65 -16.03
C GLU A 207 29.48 0.73 -14.87
N GLU A 208 30.09 0.89 -13.70
CA GLU A 208 29.75 0.13 -12.50
C GLU A 208 28.27 0.29 -12.08
N LEU A 209 27.72 1.50 -12.20
CA LEU A 209 26.31 1.76 -11.89
C LEU A 209 25.40 1.15 -12.97
N MET A 210 25.81 1.20 -14.23
CA MET A 210 25.09 0.56 -15.33
C MET A 210 25.03 -0.96 -15.15
N ASP A 211 26.12 -1.59 -14.71
CA ASP A 211 26.16 -3.02 -14.43
C ASP A 211 25.24 -3.39 -13.27
N LYS A 212 25.22 -2.60 -12.19
CA LYS A 212 24.25 -2.74 -11.09
C LYS A 212 22.81 -2.62 -11.58
N LEU A 213 22.51 -1.68 -12.48
CA LEU A 213 21.16 -1.54 -13.06
C LEU A 213 20.75 -2.79 -13.88
N ARG A 214 21.66 -3.34 -14.69
CA ARG A 214 21.41 -4.58 -15.46
C ARG A 214 21.20 -5.78 -14.54
N ALA A 215 22.03 -5.89 -13.49
CA ALA A 215 21.93 -6.92 -12.46
C ALA A 215 20.55 -6.88 -11.75
N VAL A 216 20.13 -5.70 -11.28
CA VAL A 216 18.81 -5.50 -10.66
C VAL A 216 17.67 -5.82 -11.63
N ALA A 217 17.78 -5.41 -12.90
CA ALA A 217 16.78 -5.73 -13.92
C ALA A 217 16.64 -7.25 -14.12
N LYS A 218 17.75 -8.01 -14.11
CA LYS A 218 17.73 -9.48 -14.21
C LYS A 218 17.03 -10.13 -13.01
N VAL A 219 17.31 -9.68 -11.79
CA VAL A 219 16.60 -10.15 -10.58
C VAL A 219 15.11 -9.84 -10.67
N ASN A 220 14.75 -8.60 -11.04
CA ASN A 220 13.35 -8.21 -11.15
C ASN A 220 12.61 -9.02 -12.23
N ALA A 221 13.24 -9.25 -13.38
CA ALA A 221 12.71 -10.11 -14.42
C ALA A 221 12.47 -11.53 -13.90
N SER A 222 13.40 -12.12 -13.14
CA SER A 222 13.25 -13.44 -12.54
C SER A 222 12.00 -13.54 -11.66
N PHE A 223 11.77 -12.58 -10.77
CA PHE A 223 10.55 -12.55 -9.96
C PHE A 223 9.28 -12.46 -10.81
N ILE A 224 9.26 -11.58 -11.83
CA ILE A 224 8.09 -11.38 -12.71
C ILE A 224 7.80 -12.63 -13.56
N THR A 225 8.83 -13.27 -14.10
CA THR A 225 8.66 -14.44 -14.98
C THR A 225 8.27 -15.69 -14.21
N ASN A 226 8.72 -15.83 -12.96
CA ASN A 226 8.36 -16.97 -12.11
C ASN A 226 7.01 -16.81 -11.40
N THR A 227 6.49 -15.58 -11.30
CA THR A 227 5.14 -15.34 -10.78
C THR A 227 4.09 -15.86 -11.77
N ARG A 228 3.62 -17.08 -11.55
CA ARG A 228 2.65 -17.81 -12.40
C ARG A 228 1.59 -18.51 -11.54
N PRO A 229 0.35 -18.66 -12.02
CA PRO A 229 -0.68 -19.42 -11.31
C PRO A 229 -0.17 -20.82 -10.90
N GLY A 230 -0.45 -21.21 -9.65
CA GLY A 230 -0.04 -22.51 -9.08
C GLY A 230 1.39 -22.58 -8.55
N LYS A 231 2.26 -21.58 -8.78
CA LYS A 231 3.58 -21.52 -8.16
C LYS A 231 3.49 -21.03 -6.72
N LYS A 232 4.22 -21.67 -5.79
CA LYS A 232 4.33 -21.19 -4.41
C LYS A 232 5.22 -19.95 -4.36
N VAL A 233 4.86 -19.01 -3.48
CA VAL A 233 5.65 -17.79 -3.23
C VAL A 233 7.08 -18.14 -2.80
N ALA A 234 7.24 -19.15 -1.95
CA ALA A 234 8.55 -19.65 -1.51
C ALA A 234 9.44 -20.08 -2.69
N ASP A 235 8.88 -20.82 -3.66
CA ASP A 235 9.62 -21.26 -4.84
C ASP A 235 10.05 -20.07 -5.71
N ILE A 236 9.16 -19.08 -5.89
CA ILE A 236 9.47 -17.83 -6.62
C ILE A 236 10.60 -17.07 -5.90
N PHE A 237 10.57 -17.03 -4.56
CA PHE A 237 11.60 -16.41 -3.75
C PHE A 237 12.96 -17.12 -3.90
N GLN A 238 12.98 -18.45 -3.93
CA GLN A 238 14.19 -19.23 -4.18
C GLN A 238 14.77 -18.99 -5.58
N GLU A 239 13.94 -18.84 -6.61
CA GLU A 239 14.42 -18.46 -7.96
C GLU A 239 15.08 -17.07 -7.96
N GLY A 240 14.54 -16.12 -7.20
CA GLY A 240 15.17 -14.82 -6.96
C GLY A 240 16.55 -14.97 -6.30
N ILE A 241 16.66 -15.76 -5.23
CA ILE A 241 17.94 -16.04 -4.53
C ILE A 241 18.96 -16.67 -5.48
N ARG A 242 18.55 -17.67 -6.27
CA ARG A 242 19.43 -18.29 -7.28
C ARG A 242 19.93 -17.24 -8.28
N THR A 243 19.03 -16.37 -8.75
CA THR A 243 19.38 -15.29 -9.68
C THR A 243 20.43 -14.36 -9.08
N TYR A 244 20.29 -13.95 -7.80
CA TYR A 244 21.30 -13.16 -7.08
C TYR A 244 22.69 -13.83 -7.08
N GLY A 245 22.76 -15.15 -6.92
CA GLY A 245 24.02 -15.90 -7.00
C GLY A 245 24.66 -15.86 -8.39
N GLU A 246 23.86 -16.01 -9.44
CA GLU A 246 24.34 -15.99 -10.84
C GLU A 246 24.89 -14.65 -11.30
N ILE A 247 24.39 -13.55 -10.74
CA ILE A 247 24.83 -12.19 -11.07
C ILE A 247 25.93 -11.69 -10.12
N SER A 248 26.56 -12.59 -9.36
CA SER A 248 27.64 -12.27 -8.43
C SER A 248 27.24 -11.37 -7.24
N TYR A 249 25.97 -11.40 -6.81
CA TYR A 249 25.45 -10.71 -5.63
C TYR A 249 24.73 -11.65 -4.62
N PRO A 250 25.30 -12.81 -4.24
CA PRO A 250 24.59 -13.88 -3.50
C PRO A 250 24.05 -13.50 -2.10
N GLY A 251 24.55 -12.42 -1.50
CA GLY A 251 24.15 -11.95 -0.17
C GLY A 251 23.19 -10.75 -0.16
N GLU A 252 23.03 -10.05 -1.29
CA GLU A 252 22.30 -8.77 -1.35
C GLU A 252 20.82 -8.92 -0.98
N TRP A 253 20.22 -10.07 -1.26
CA TRP A 253 18.82 -10.33 -0.92
C TRP A 253 18.52 -10.32 0.58
N LYS A 254 19.53 -10.49 1.44
CA LYS A 254 19.38 -10.46 2.91
C LYS A 254 19.34 -9.04 3.46
N LEU A 255 19.80 -8.05 2.70
CA LEU A 255 19.92 -6.66 3.15
C LEU A 255 18.59 -5.91 3.06
N HIS A 256 17.56 -6.54 2.48
CA HIS A 256 16.22 -5.99 2.36
C HIS A 256 15.22 -7.08 1.99
N HIS A 257 13.94 -6.96 2.37
CA HIS A 257 12.92 -7.88 1.86
C HIS A 257 12.76 -7.74 0.33
N GLN A 258 12.46 -8.85 -0.36
CA GLN A 258 12.42 -8.88 -1.84
C GLN A 258 11.03 -8.68 -2.44
N GLY A 259 10.02 -8.42 -1.61
CA GLY A 259 8.64 -8.21 -2.04
C GLY A 259 7.66 -9.11 -1.30
N GLY A 260 6.56 -9.40 -1.97
CA GLY A 260 5.38 -10.09 -1.45
C GLY A 260 4.12 -9.50 -2.10
N ALA A 261 2.94 -9.98 -1.70
CA ALA A 261 1.71 -9.41 -2.23
C ALA A 261 1.45 -8.02 -1.66
N THR A 262 0.79 -7.19 -2.47
CA THR A 262 0.20 -5.91 -2.08
C THR A 262 -1.17 -5.83 -2.72
N GLY A 263 -2.06 -5.05 -2.12
CA GLY A 263 -3.47 -4.98 -2.47
C GLY A 263 -4.09 -3.87 -1.67
N TYR A 264 -4.92 -4.21 -0.68
CA TYR A 264 -5.49 -3.23 0.26
C TYR A 264 -4.55 -2.84 1.41
N GLU A 265 -3.35 -3.41 1.46
CA GLU A 265 -2.29 -3.07 2.42
C GLU A 265 -0.97 -2.89 1.67
N VAL A 266 -0.08 -2.08 2.25
CA VAL A 266 1.26 -1.85 1.69
C VAL A 266 2.02 -3.18 1.53
N ARG A 267 1.72 -4.16 2.40
CA ARG A 267 2.18 -5.55 2.32
C ARG A 267 1.10 -6.48 2.84
N ASP A 268 0.48 -7.22 1.94
CA ASP A 268 -0.38 -8.35 2.29
C ASP A 268 0.44 -9.53 2.79
N TYR A 269 1.68 -9.70 2.36
CA TYR A 269 2.66 -10.51 3.09
C TYR A 269 4.06 -10.17 2.59
N ILE A 270 5.07 -10.67 3.30
CA ILE A 270 6.45 -10.65 2.83
C ILE A 270 6.78 -12.03 2.29
N ALA A 271 7.35 -12.11 1.09
CA ALA A 271 7.82 -13.37 0.54
C ALA A 271 9.05 -13.85 1.34
N THR A 272 8.97 -15.08 1.83
CA THR A 272 10.07 -15.78 2.51
C THR A 272 10.28 -17.16 1.90
N SER A 273 11.43 -17.76 2.19
CA SER A 273 11.75 -19.16 1.90
C SER A 273 10.79 -20.13 2.57
#